data_AF-A0A7W2FV89-F1
#
_entry.id   AF-A0A7W2FV89-F1
#
_cell.length_a   1.000
_cell.length_b   1.000
_cell.length_c   1.000
_cell.angle_alpha   90.00
_cell.angle_beta   90.00
_cell.angle_gamma   90.00
#
_symmetry.space_group_name_H-M   'P 1'
#
loop_
_entity.id
_entity.type
_entity.pdbx_description
1 polymer ?
#
loop_
_entity_poly.entity_id
_entity_poly.type
_entity_poly.pdbx_seq_one_letter_code
_entity_poly.pdbx_strand_id
1 'polypeptide(L)'
;GIFPVVKSLSEIAGVSSILIAAELMNNSSVGNGLLLGNIGGVSPPDVVILGAGTVGEFAARSAIGLGAQVKVFDNSVTKLRRLQHN
;
A
#
# COMPACT_ATOMS: atom_id res chain seq x y z
N GLY A 1 14.69 20.04 -5.16
CA GLY A 1 15.44 19.93 -3.89
C GLY A 1 14.94 18.72 -3.12
N ILE A 2 15.81 18.11 -2.31
CA ILE A 2 15.40 17.02 -1.40
C ILE A 2 14.93 17.69 -0.11
N PHE A 3 13.70 17.40 0.31
CA PHE A 3 13.13 17.88 1.57
C PHE A 3 13.02 16.70 2.54
N PRO A 4 14.01 16.47 3.42
CA PRO A 4 14.08 15.24 4.23
C PRO A 4 12.83 15.02 5.09
N VAL A 5 12.32 16.09 5.71
CA VAL A 5 11.11 16.04 6.54
C VAL A 5 9.88 15.62 5.74
N VAL A 6 9.71 16.19 4.54
CA VAL A 6 8.60 15.84 3.64
C VAL A 6 8.70 14.39 3.19
N LYS A 7 9.92 13.88 2.98
CA LYS A 7 10.14 12.47 2.66
C LYS A 7 9.69 11.58 3.81
N SER A 8 10.13 11.81 5.04
CA SER A 8 9.71 11.01 6.20
C SER A 8 8.19 11.07 6.44
N LEU A 9 7.57 12.24 6.25
CA LEU A 9 6.11 12.37 6.30
C LEU A 9 5.42 11.53 5.21
N SER A 10 5.99 11.48 4.00
CA SER A 10 5.46 10.67 2.90
C SER A 10 5.54 9.17 3.19
N GLU A 11 6.62 8.73 3.85
CA GLU A 11 6.82 7.34 4.27
C GLU A 11 5.76 6.95 5.31
N ILE A 12 5.57 7.78 6.35
CA ILE A 12 4.54 7.59 7.38
C ILE A 12 3.16 7.54 6.75
N ALA A 13 2.83 8.50 5.87
CA ALA A 13 1.54 8.55 5.19
C ALA A 13 1.26 7.28 4.37
N GLY A 14 2.28 6.73 3.68
CA GLY A 14 2.16 5.49 2.93
C GLY A 14 1.79 4.31 3.83
N VAL A 15 2.53 4.11 4.93
CA VAL A 15 2.26 3.02 5.88
C VAL A 15 0.89 3.17 6.54
N SER A 16 0.59 4.36 7.06
CA SER A 16 -0.68 4.64 7.75
C SER A 16 -1.89 4.46 6.83
N SER A 17 -1.77 4.75 5.54
CA SER A 17 -2.87 4.60 4.58
C SER A 17 -3.42 3.16 4.52
N ILE A 18 -2.53 2.17 4.57
CA ILE A 18 -2.91 0.75 4.53
C ILE A 18 -3.53 0.31 5.84
N LEU A 19 -3.00 0.77 6.98
CA LEU A 19 -3.54 0.42 8.29
C LEU A 19 -4.96 0.98 8.48
N ILE A 20 -5.19 2.23 8.07
CA ILE A 20 -6.51 2.86 8.11
C ILE A 20 -7.46 2.14 7.14
N ALA A 21 -7.00 1.78 5.94
CA ALA A 21 -7.81 1.00 5.00
C ALA A 21 -8.21 -0.36 5.60
N ALA A 22 -7.30 -1.06 6.28
CA ALA A 22 -7.60 -2.32 6.97
C ALA A 22 -8.72 -2.16 8.00
N GLU A 23 -8.63 -1.10 8.82
CA GLU A 23 -9.63 -0.80 9.85
C GLU A 23 -11.01 -0.51 9.24
N LEU A 24 -11.05 0.32 8.19
CA LEU A 24 -12.29 0.66 7.49
C LEU A 24 -12.93 -0.54 6.79
N MET A 25 -12.11 -1.41 6.17
CA MET A 25 -12.60 -2.61 5.47
C MET A 25 -13.11 -3.68 6.44
N ASN A 26 -12.48 -3.82 7.60
CA ASN A 26 -12.91 -4.74 8.66
C ASN A 26 -14.24 -4.31 9.31
N ASN A 27 -14.55 -3.01 9.32
CA ASN A 27 -15.79 -2.52 9.90
C ASN A 27 -17.00 -2.88 9.01
N SER A 28 -17.82 -3.83 9.43
CA SER A 28 -19.00 -4.32 8.70
C SER A 28 -20.08 -3.28 8.44
N SER A 29 -20.05 -2.12 9.12
CA SER A 29 -21.02 -1.04 8.91
C SER A 29 -20.66 -0.10 7.75
N VAL A 30 -19.38 -0.02 7.37
CA VAL A 30 -18.87 0.91 6.35
C VAL A 30 -18.13 0.17 5.23
N GLY A 31 -17.44 -0.92 5.55
CA GLY A 31 -16.66 -1.74 4.64
C GLY A 31 -17.38 -3.02 4.21
N ASN A 32 -16.65 -3.87 3.50
CA ASN A 32 -17.11 -5.16 2.99
C ASN A 32 -16.76 -6.34 3.90
N GLY A 33 -16.26 -6.09 5.12
CA GLY A 33 -15.82 -7.13 6.06
C GLY A 33 -14.55 -7.85 5.63
N LEU A 34 -13.77 -7.26 4.73
CA LEU A 34 -12.58 -7.88 4.17
C LEU A 34 -11.36 -7.56 5.05
N LEU A 35 -10.63 -8.61 5.41
CA LEU A 35 -9.47 -8.52 6.31
C LEU A 35 -8.18 -8.51 5.49
N LEU A 36 -7.34 -7.48 5.70
CA LEU A 36 -6.00 -7.39 5.09
C LEU A 36 -5.02 -8.31 5.83
N GLY A 37 -5.21 -9.63 5.70
CA GLY A 37 -4.36 -10.63 6.33
C GLY A 37 -4.20 -11.88 5.48
N ASN A 38 -2.99 -12.45 5.51
CA ASN A 38 -2.69 -13.72 4.87
C ASN A 38 -3.22 -14.89 5.70
N ILE A 39 -4.33 -15.50 5.27
CA ILE A 39 -4.90 -16.69 5.92
C ILE A 39 -4.80 -17.86 4.94
N GLY A 40 -4.13 -18.93 5.38
CA GLY A 40 -3.95 -20.12 4.55
C GLY A 40 -5.29 -20.72 4.10
N GLY A 41 -5.45 -20.90 2.77
CA GLY A 41 -6.67 -21.42 2.16
C GLY A 41 -7.70 -20.36 1.76
N VAL A 42 -7.44 -19.07 2.01
CA VAL A 42 -8.30 -17.95 1.58
C VAL A 42 -7.56 -17.11 0.54
N SER A 43 -8.27 -16.62 -0.48
CA SER A 43 -7.69 -15.71 -1.46
C SER A 43 -7.26 -14.40 -0.79
N PRO A 44 -6.03 -13.91 -1.07
CA PRO A 44 -5.54 -12.68 -0.49
C PRO A 44 -6.33 -11.46 -1.01
N PRO A 45 -6.40 -10.36 -0.24
CA PRO A 45 -6.96 -9.10 -0.70
C PRO A 45 -6.20 -8.54 -1.90
N ASP A 46 -6.91 -7.95 -2.86
CA ASP A 46 -6.29 -7.13 -3.90
C ASP A 46 -6.19 -5.65 -3.46
N VAL A 47 -5.00 -5.06 -3.60
CA VAL A 47 -4.73 -3.64 -3.33
C VAL A 47 -4.18 -2.98 -4.58
N VAL A 48 -4.83 -1.91 -5.03
CA VAL A 48 -4.41 -1.11 -6.17
C VAL A 48 -3.86 0.23 -5.68
N ILE A 49 -2.62 0.54 -6.06
CA ILE A 49 -1.94 1.79 -5.68
C ILE A 49 -1.70 2.61 -6.94
N LEU A 50 -2.13 3.88 -6.90
CA LEU A 50 -1.93 4.83 -7.97
C LEU A 50 -0.79 5.79 -7.58
N GLY A 51 0.39 5.57 -8.16
CA GLY A 51 1.62 6.31 -7.95
C GLY A 51 2.74 5.45 -7.36
N ALA A 52 3.93 5.52 -7.97
CA ALA A 52 5.17 4.83 -7.58
C ALA A 52 6.20 5.79 -6.95
N GLY A 53 5.72 6.86 -6.32
CA GLY A 53 6.53 7.75 -5.47
C GLY A 53 6.77 7.16 -4.09
N THR A 54 7.40 7.92 -3.19
CA THR A 54 7.72 7.48 -1.81
C THR A 54 6.48 6.99 -1.05
N VAL A 55 5.36 7.71 -1.13
CA VAL A 55 4.11 7.32 -0.47
C VAL A 55 3.63 5.95 -0.96
N GLY A 56 3.54 5.78 -2.29
CA GLY A 56 3.06 4.55 -2.91
C GLY A 56 3.98 3.35 -2.68
N GLU A 57 5.29 3.59 -2.62
CA GLU A 57 6.29 2.56 -2.28
C GLU A 57 6.10 2.03 -0.87
N PHE A 58 5.96 2.91 0.12
CA PHE A 58 5.76 2.49 1.51
C PHE A 58 4.38 1.86 1.73
N ALA A 59 3.34 2.37 1.05
CA ALA A 59 2.03 1.73 1.02
C ALA A 59 2.11 0.32 0.41
N ALA A 60 2.81 0.14 -0.71
CA ALA A 60 2.98 -1.16 -1.35
C ALA A 60 3.70 -2.15 -0.42
N ARG A 61 4.78 -1.73 0.22
CA ARG A 61 5.52 -2.56 1.19
C ARG A 61 4.65 -2.98 2.37
N SER A 62 3.86 -2.06 2.93
CA SER A 62 2.93 -2.37 4.02
C SER A 62 1.83 -3.34 3.59
N ALA A 63 1.21 -3.13 2.43
CA ALA A 63 0.17 -4.02 1.91
C ALA A 63 0.71 -5.43 1.60
N ILE A 64 1.89 -5.54 0.99
CA ILE A 64 2.57 -6.83 0.77
C ILE A 64 2.89 -7.50 2.10
N GLY A 65 3.36 -6.74 3.10
CA GLY A 65 3.65 -7.27 4.44
C GLY A 65 2.43 -7.84 5.16
N LEU A 66 1.24 -7.32 4.86
CA LEU A 66 -0.04 -7.85 5.33
C LEU A 66 -0.56 -9.04 4.49
N GLY A 67 0.13 -9.40 3.42
CA GLY A 67 -0.21 -10.51 2.53
C GLY A 67 -1.23 -10.18 1.45
N ALA A 68 -1.44 -8.90 1.16
CA ALA A 68 -2.27 -8.49 0.05
C ALA A 68 -1.54 -8.68 -1.30
N GLN A 69 -2.30 -8.97 -2.34
CA GLN A 69 -1.84 -8.88 -3.72
C GLN A 69 -1.84 -7.42 -4.17
N VAL A 70 -0.66 -6.86 -4.45
CA VAL A 70 -0.51 -5.43 -4.75
C VAL A 70 -0.27 -5.19 -6.24
N LYS A 71 -0.99 -4.23 -6.81
CA LYS A 71 -0.82 -3.74 -8.18
C LYS A 71 -0.56 -2.23 -8.15
N VAL A 72 0.57 -1.79 -8.69
CA VAL A 72 0.96 -0.37 -8.68
C VAL A 72 0.98 0.19 -10.10
N PHE A 73 0.34 1.35 -10.28
CA PHE A 73 0.28 2.06 -11.55
C PHE A 73 0.93 3.44 -11.41
N ASP A 74 1.77 3.83 -12.37
CA ASP A 74 2.37 5.16 -12.44
C ASP A 74 2.60 5.52 -13.92
N ASN A 75 2.67 6.81 -14.23
CA ASN A 75 2.94 7.28 -15.58
C ASN A 75 4.43 7.18 -15.98
N SER A 76 5.31 6.96 -15.01
CA SER A 76 6.75 6.85 -15.21
C SER A 76 7.23 5.41 -15.08
N VAL A 77 7.63 4.83 -16.22
CA VAL A 77 8.25 3.49 -16.27
C VAL A 77 9.51 3.42 -15.39
N THR A 78 10.28 4.51 -15.31
CA THR A 78 11.49 4.58 -14.46
C THR A 78 11.14 4.41 -12.98
N LYS A 79 10.06 5.03 -12.49
CA LYS A 79 9.60 4.86 -11.10
C LYS A 79 9.08 3.46 -10.85
N LEU A 80 8.34 2.89 -11.79
CA LEU A 80 7.85 1.50 -11.69
C LEU A 80 9.01 0.50 -11.63
N ARG A 81 10.03 0.65 -12.48
CA ARG A 81 11.23 -0.19 -12.40
C ARG A 81 11.95 -0.06 -11.07
N ARG A 82 12.10 1.17 -10.56
CA ARG A 82 12.72 1.41 -9.24
C ARG A 82 11.94 0.69 -8.14
N LEU A 83 10.62 0.78 -8.17
CA LEU A 83 9.74 0.12 -7.20
C LEU A 83 9.82 -1.41 -7.29
N GLN A 84 9.94 -1.97 -8.50
CA GLN A 84 10.05 -3.42 -8.70
C GLN A 84 11.35 -4.02 -8.16
N HIS A 85 12.44 -3.25 -8.11
CA HIS A 85 13.74 -3.73 -7.64
C HIS A 85 13.99 -3.47 -6.14
N ASN A 86 13.10 -2.72 -5.48
CA ASN A 86 13.16 -2.38 -4.05
C ASN A 86 12.35 -3.37 -3.20
#